data_AF-A0A7V6HCS5-F1
#
_entry.id   AF-A0A7V6HCS5-F1
#
_cell.length_a   1.000
_cell.length_b   1.000
_cell.length_c   1.000
_cell.angle_alpha   90.00
_cell.angle_beta   90.00
_cell.angle_gamma   90.00
#
_symmetry.space_group_name_H-M   'P 1'
#
loop_
_entity.id
_entity.type
_entity.pdbx_description
1 polymer ?
#
loop_
_entity_poly.entity_id
_entity_poly.type
_entity_poly.pdbx_seq_one_letter_code
_entity_poly.pdbx_strand_id
1 'polypeptide(L)'
;MLLPKRVKYRKQHRGRMTGKATRGNKVTYGQFGLAALEPGWITSNQIEASRIAINRYLRRGGKVWIKIFPDKSVTAKPAETRMGSGKGSPEYWVAVVKPGRVLFEIAGTSEDQAREALRLASHKLPIKTKFVESERVFSEEEIAKFAVAIPEQDVEAETEGEESAIEGEDAAAKTEEGSADESN
;
A
#
# COMPACT_ATOMS: atom_id res chain seq x y z
N MET A 1 -10.40 1.39 8.23
CA MET A 1 -9.47 2.43 8.73
C MET A 1 -8.82 1.96 10.02
N LEU A 2 -7.51 2.20 10.16
CA LEU A 2 -6.75 1.86 11.37
C LEU A 2 -7.05 2.85 12.50
N LEU A 3 -7.37 2.33 13.68
CA LEU A 3 -7.55 3.09 14.91
C LEU A 3 -7.19 2.25 16.13
N PRO A 4 -6.78 2.86 17.25
CA PRO A 4 -6.50 2.11 18.48
C PRO A 4 -7.79 1.56 19.09
N LYS A 5 -7.82 0.27 19.43
CA LYS A 5 -9.00 -0.37 20.08
C LYS A 5 -9.32 0.26 21.44
N ARG A 6 -8.31 0.64 22.21
CA ARG A 6 -8.46 1.28 23.53
C ARG A 6 -7.30 2.23 23.78
N VAL A 7 -7.60 3.40 24.36
CA VAL A 7 -6.58 4.37 24.81
C VAL A 7 -6.80 4.73 26.27
N LYS A 8 -5.71 4.93 27.01
CA LYS A 8 -5.77 5.42 28.39
C LYS A 8 -6.26 6.87 28.46
N TYR A 9 -5.83 7.70 27.51
CA TYR A 9 -6.19 9.12 27.44
C TYR A 9 -6.79 9.45 26.08
N ARG A 10 -7.95 10.11 26.11
CA ARG A 10 -8.72 10.43 24.89
C ARG A 10 -8.11 11.58 24.08
N LYS A 11 -7.51 12.58 24.73
CA LYS A 11 -6.95 13.78 24.08
C LYS A 11 -5.44 13.91 24.38
N GLN A 12 -4.60 13.87 23.35
CA GLN A 12 -3.15 14.04 23.52
C GLN A 12 -2.65 15.42 23.08
N HIS A 13 -1.64 15.99 23.74
CA HIS A 13 -0.97 17.20 23.26
C HIS A 13 -0.27 16.95 21.92
N ARG A 14 -0.15 17.99 21.07
CA ARG A 14 0.41 17.87 19.72
C ARG A 14 1.88 17.43 19.72
N GLY A 15 2.68 17.91 20.68
CA GLY A 15 4.11 17.59 20.77
C GLY A 15 4.92 18.23 19.64
N ARG A 16 6.12 17.70 19.39
CA ARG A 16 7.05 18.16 18.33
C ARG A 16 7.50 16.97 17.47
N MET A 17 7.82 17.24 16.20
CA MET A 17 8.28 16.23 15.22
C MET A 17 9.79 16.30 14.95
N THR A 18 10.55 16.94 15.84
CA THR A 18 11.98 17.19 15.63
C THR A 18 12.84 15.92 15.70
N GLY A 19 13.98 15.97 15.04
CA GLY A 19 14.99 14.90 15.01
C GLY A 19 14.77 13.86 13.92
N LYS A 20 15.60 12.82 13.94
CA LYS A 20 15.57 11.68 13.00
C LYS A 20 14.94 10.45 13.65
N ALA A 21 14.49 9.50 12.84
CA ALA A 21 14.00 8.22 13.32
C ALA A 21 15.16 7.38 13.88
N THR A 22 15.09 7.01 15.15
CA THR A 22 16.04 6.08 15.80
C THR A 22 15.56 4.64 15.78
N ARG A 23 14.28 4.40 15.46
CA ARG A 23 13.65 3.08 15.46
C ARG A 23 12.87 2.84 14.18
N GLY A 24 12.87 1.59 13.72
CA GLY A 24 12.27 1.13 12.45
C GLY A 24 12.62 2.01 11.26
N ASN A 25 13.89 2.40 11.22
CA ASN A 25 14.57 3.07 10.13
C ASN A 25 15.23 2.09 9.14
N LYS A 26 15.08 0.78 9.39
CA LYS A 26 15.54 -0.31 8.52
C LYS A 26 14.35 -1.14 8.07
N VAL A 27 14.47 -1.71 6.87
CA VAL A 27 13.57 -2.75 6.36
C VAL A 27 13.87 -4.03 7.15
N THR A 28 12.84 -4.70 7.70
CA THR A 28 13.05 -5.87 8.58
C THR A 28 12.31 -7.12 8.13
N TYR A 29 11.13 -6.97 7.52
CA TYR A 29 10.25 -8.06 7.13
C TYR A 29 10.25 -8.25 5.62
N GLY A 30 10.17 -7.15 4.87
CA GLY A 30 10.17 -7.18 3.41
C GLY A 30 11.56 -7.13 2.76
N GLN A 31 11.60 -7.33 1.44
CA GLN A 31 12.80 -7.12 0.62
C GLN A 31 12.98 -5.64 0.29
N PHE A 32 11.88 -4.92 0.11
CA PHE A 32 11.84 -3.52 -0.31
C PHE A 32 10.99 -2.70 0.67
N GLY A 33 11.23 -1.38 0.73
CA GLY A 33 10.48 -0.49 1.60
C GLY A 33 10.42 0.96 1.14
N LEU A 34 9.51 1.70 1.76
CA LEU A 34 9.32 3.13 1.53
C LEU A 34 9.71 3.91 2.78
N ALA A 35 10.80 4.66 2.72
CA ALA A 35 11.31 5.46 3.83
C ALA A 35 10.91 6.93 3.69
N ALA A 36 10.55 7.57 4.81
CA ALA A 36 10.27 9.00 4.86
C ALA A 36 11.57 9.84 4.79
N LEU A 37 11.56 10.91 4.00
CA LEU A 37 12.64 11.91 3.95
C LEU A 37 12.34 13.13 4.82
N GLU A 38 11.06 13.43 5.03
CA GLU A 38 10.58 14.61 5.76
C GLU A 38 9.71 14.19 6.95
N PRO A 39 9.66 15.00 8.03
CA PRO A 39 8.74 14.76 9.14
C PRO A 39 7.30 15.05 8.72
N GLY A 40 6.34 14.31 9.26
CA GLY A 40 4.93 14.56 8.98
C GLY A 40 3.97 13.77 9.88
N TRP A 41 2.72 14.22 9.92
CA TRP A 41 1.62 13.44 10.47
C TRP A 41 0.90 12.72 9.34
N ILE A 42 0.87 11.40 9.40
CA ILE A 42 0.21 10.57 8.41
C ILE A 42 -1.11 10.09 8.98
N THR A 43 -2.22 10.44 8.34
CA THR A 43 -3.56 10.07 8.78
C THR A 43 -3.83 8.59 8.50
N SER A 44 -4.77 7.99 9.24
CA SER A 44 -5.22 6.62 8.96
C SER A 44 -5.73 6.43 7.53
N ASN A 45 -6.36 7.47 6.95
CA ASN A 45 -6.82 7.49 5.56
C ASN A 45 -5.66 7.46 4.55
N GLN A 46 -4.59 8.22 4.79
CA GLN A 46 -3.42 8.21 3.91
C GLN A 46 -2.69 6.86 3.95
N ILE A 47 -2.62 6.23 5.13
CA ILE A 47 -2.05 4.88 5.27
C ILE A 47 -2.88 3.89 4.44
N GLU A 48 -4.21 3.96 4.54
CA GLU A 48 -5.11 3.07 3.82
C GLU A 48 -5.06 3.30 2.31
N ALA A 49 -5.07 4.56 1.86
CA ALA A 49 -4.95 4.90 0.44
C ALA A 49 -3.63 4.40 -0.16
N SER A 50 -2.54 4.50 0.59
CA SER A 50 -1.23 3.97 0.18
C SER A 50 -1.26 2.45 0.08
N ARG A 51 -1.82 1.75 1.08
CA ARG A 51 -1.97 0.29 1.08
C ARG A 51 -2.78 -0.19 -0.12
N ILE A 52 -3.92 0.45 -0.39
CA ILE A 52 -4.80 0.11 -1.52
C ILE A 52 -4.05 0.31 -2.84
N ALA A 53 -3.30 1.41 -3.00
CA ALA A 53 -2.52 1.67 -4.21
C ALA A 53 -1.48 0.57 -4.48
N ILE A 54 -0.75 0.16 -3.44
CA ILE A 54 0.24 -0.93 -3.54
C ILE A 54 -0.45 -2.24 -3.96
N ASN A 55 -1.47 -2.66 -3.21
CA ASN A 55 -2.12 -3.95 -3.45
C ASN A 55 -2.84 -4.01 -4.81
N ARG A 56 -3.37 -2.88 -5.29
CA ARG A 56 -4.01 -2.80 -6.60
C ARG A 56 -2.99 -2.96 -7.73
N TYR A 57 -1.82 -2.33 -7.61
CA TYR A 57 -0.76 -2.47 -8.61
C TYR A 57 -0.19 -3.89 -8.64
N LEU A 58 0.04 -4.48 -7.47
CA LEU A 58 0.57 -5.84 -7.35
C LEU A 58 -0.47 -6.94 -7.65
N ARG A 59 -1.74 -6.60 -7.90
CA ARG A 59 -2.85 -7.56 -8.11
C ARG A 59 -2.94 -8.63 -7.01
N ARG A 60 -2.68 -8.22 -5.75
CA ARG A 60 -2.59 -9.11 -4.57
C ARG A 60 -1.40 -10.10 -4.59
N GLY A 61 -0.49 -10.00 -5.55
CA GLY A 61 0.79 -10.67 -5.52
C GLY A 61 1.71 -10.10 -4.45
N GLY A 62 2.45 -10.96 -3.76
CA GLY A 62 3.38 -10.55 -2.72
C GLY A 62 2.73 -10.18 -1.39
N LYS A 63 3.58 -9.87 -0.41
CA LYS A 63 3.19 -9.49 0.95
C LYS A 63 3.53 -8.03 1.22
N VAL A 64 2.57 -7.29 1.78
CA VAL A 64 2.74 -5.89 2.18
C VAL A 64 2.64 -5.77 3.70
N TRP A 65 3.61 -5.10 4.31
CA TRP A 65 3.60 -4.73 5.72
C TRP A 65 3.44 -3.22 5.89
N ILE A 66 2.58 -2.84 6.82
CA ILE A 66 2.43 -1.47 7.27
C ILE A 66 3.25 -1.31 8.55
N LYS A 67 4.29 -0.48 8.51
CA LYS A 67 5.23 -0.29 9.62
C LYS A 67 4.82 0.83 10.58
N ILE A 68 3.84 1.64 10.21
CA ILE A 68 3.34 2.77 11.00
C ILE A 68 1.91 2.52 11.45
N PHE A 69 1.57 2.98 12.64
CA PHE A 69 0.23 2.84 13.20
C PHE A 69 -0.26 4.19 13.71
N PRO A 70 -1.51 4.61 13.41
CA PRO A 70 -2.03 5.89 13.85
C PRO A 70 -2.53 5.81 15.30
N ASP A 71 -1.65 6.08 16.25
CA ASP A 71 -1.90 6.00 17.70
C ASP A 71 -2.17 7.36 18.36
N LYS A 72 -1.95 8.45 17.64
CA LYS A 72 -2.09 9.81 18.17
C LYS A 72 -3.43 10.42 17.78
N SER A 73 -4.23 10.80 18.78
CA SER A 73 -5.48 11.51 18.53
C SER A 73 -5.25 13.00 18.22
N VAL A 74 -5.89 13.48 17.14
CA VAL A 74 -5.94 14.89 16.77
C VAL A 74 -7.32 15.43 17.08
N THR A 75 -7.38 16.60 17.71
CA THR A 75 -8.62 17.26 18.10
C THR A 75 -8.86 18.50 17.27
N ALA A 76 -10.11 18.73 16.88
CA ALA A 76 -10.58 19.96 16.26
C ALA A 76 -11.69 20.61 17.09
N LYS A 77 -11.75 21.94 17.03
CA LYS A 77 -12.92 22.67 17.53
C LYS A 77 -13.99 22.71 16.43
N PRO A 78 -15.28 22.67 16.79
CA PRO A 78 -16.33 22.88 15.80
C PRO A 78 -16.13 24.21 15.08
N ALA A 79 -16.53 24.24 13.80
CA ALA A 79 -16.59 25.48 13.04
C ALA A 79 -17.43 26.52 13.78
N GLU A 80 -17.16 27.81 13.53
CA GLU A 80 -17.95 28.94 14.06
C GLU A 80 -17.88 29.14 15.59
N THR A 81 -16.96 28.45 16.28
CA THR A 81 -16.73 28.64 17.72
C THR A 81 -15.53 29.53 18.03
N ARG A 82 -15.61 30.27 19.14
CA ARG A 82 -14.52 31.15 19.62
C ARG A 82 -13.42 30.36 20.35
N MET A 83 -12.29 31.04 20.58
CA MET A 83 -11.22 30.54 21.45
C MET A 83 -11.71 30.44 22.91
N GLY A 84 -11.08 29.59 23.73
CA GLY A 84 -11.57 29.25 25.08
C GLY A 84 -12.36 27.93 25.16
N SER A 85 -13.06 27.69 26.27
CA SER A 85 -13.91 26.48 26.53
C SER A 85 -13.19 25.12 26.45
N GLY A 86 -11.86 25.13 26.57
CA GLY A 86 -11.03 23.93 26.56
C GLY A 86 -10.76 23.36 25.17
N LYS A 87 -10.30 22.11 25.16
CA LYS A 87 -9.84 21.41 23.96
C LYS A 87 -10.99 20.71 23.25
N GLY A 88 -11.02 20.78 21.92
CA GLY A 88 -12.03 20.14 21.08
C GLY A 88 -12.13 18.62 21.20
N SER A 89 -13.07 18.03 20.48
CA SER A 89 -13.25 16.58 20.38
C SER A 89 -12.16 15.94 19.50
N PRO A 90 -11.72 14.70 19.78
CA PRO A 90 -10.89 13.95 18.84
C PRO A 90 -11.66 13.68 17.55
N GLU A 91 -11.04 13.97 16.41
CA GLU A 91 -11.65 13.86 15.09
C GLU A 91 -11.02 12.71 14.29
N TYR A 92 -9.68 12.63 14.27
CA TYR A 92 -8.96 11.58 13.56
C TYR A 92 -7.68 11.18 14.29
N TRP A 93 -7.07 10.10 13.79
CA TRP A 93 -5.84 9.54 14.31
C TRP A 93 -4.71 9.70 13.29
N VAL A 94 -3.51 10.00 13.80
CA VAL A 94 -2.31 10.17 13.00
C VAL A 94 -1.17 9.32 13.53
N ALA A 95 -0.30 8.89 12.62
CA ALA A 95 1.02 8.38 12.93
C ALA A 95 2.03 9.53 12.84
N VAL A 96 2.86 9.70 13.87
CA VAL A 96 3.94 10.69 13.84
C VAL A 96 5.15 10.07 13.15
N VAL A 97 5.51 10.61 11.99
CA VAL A 97 6.63 10.13 11.17
C VAL A 97 7.79 11.12 11.25
N LYS A 98 9.00 10.58 11.41
CA LYS A 98 10.26 11.33 11.36
C LYS A 98 11.08 10.90 10.14
N PRO A 99 11.99 11.76 9.64
CA PRO A 99 12.93 11.40 8.58
C PRO A 99 13.69 10.12 8.90
N GLY A 100 13.81 9.24 7.91
CA GLY A 100 14.44 7.92 7.99
C GLY A 100 13.50 6.79 8.44
N ARG A 101 12.25 7.07 8.82
CA ARG A 101 11.30 6.03 9.22
C ARG A 101 10.80 5.24 8.01
N VAL A 102 10.87 3.92 8.06
CA VAL A 102 10.24 3.04 7.06
C VAL A 102 8.73 2.95 7.34
N LEU A 103 7.93 3.19 6.30
CA LEU A 103 6.46 3.32 6.37
C LEU A 103 5.78 2.03 5.91
N PHE A 104 6.24 1.47 4.80
CA PHE A 104 5.73 0.26 4.19
C PHE A 104 6.89 -0.65 3.78
N GLU A 105 6.66 -1.96 3.80
CA GLU A 105 7.59 -2.96 3.28
C GLU A 105 6.84 -3.91 2.35
N ILE A 106 7.53 -4.44 1.35
CA ILE A 106 7.00 -5.38 0.35
C ILE A 106 8.00 -6.54 0.17
N ALA A 107 7.50 -7.76 -0.04
CA ALA A 107 8.28 -8.92 -0.46
C ALA A 107 7.46 -9.84 -1.36
N GLY A 108 8.14 -10.78 -2.03
CA GLY A 108 7.50 -11.75 -2.93
C GLY A 108 7.13 -11.14 -4.28
N THR A 109 7.86 -10.10 -4.71
CA THR A 109 7.66 -9.39 -5.98
C THR A 109 9.03 -9.04 -6.59
N SER A 110 9.08 -8.78 -7.90
CA SER A 110 10.31 -8.25 -8.51
C SER A 110 10.62 -6.82 -8.01
N GLU A 111 11.87 -6.39 -8.18
CA GLU A 111 12.28 -5.04 -7.81
C GLU A 111 11.51 -3.97 -8.60
N ASP A 112 11.34 -4.16 -9.90
CA ASP A 112 10.62 -3.22 -10.77
C ASP A 112 9.17 -3.04 -10.32
N GLN A 113 8.49 -4.15 -10.01
CA GLN A 113 7.13 -4.12 -9.48
C GLN A 113 7.07 -3.41 -8.13
N ALA A 114 8.00 -3.72 -7.22
CA ALA A 114 8.05 -3.09 -5.91
C ALA A 114 8.33 -1.58 -6.01
N ARG A 115 9.25 -1.18 -6.88
CA ARG A 115 9.63 0.22 -7.12
C ARG A 115 8.44 1.03 -7.63
N GLU A 116 7.71 0.49 -8.60
CA GLU A 116 6.54 1.16 -9.16
C GLU A 116 5.37 1.20 -8.16
N ALA A 117 5.10 0.10 -7.45
CA ALA A 117 4.07 0.04 -6.41
C ALA A 117 4.33 1.08 -5.30
N LEU A 118 5.58 1.20 -4.84
CA LEU A 118 5.97 2.16 -3.80
C LEU A 118 6.01 3.60 -4.30
N ARG A 119 6.30 3.82 -5.59
CA ARG A 119 6.16 5.13 -6.24
C ARG A 119 4.70 5.58 -6.24
N LEU A 120 3.76 4.71 -6.61
CA LEU A 120 2.32 5.02 -6.56
C LEU A 120 1.83 5.31 -5.14
N ALA A 121 2.33 4.55 -4.16
CA ALA A 121 2.05 4.79 -2.74
C ALA A 121 2.56 6.15 -2.27
N SER A 122 3.75 6.58 -2.72
CA SER A 122 4.35 7.85 -2.32
C SER A 122 3.47 9.06 -2.65
N HIS A 123 2.76 9.01 -3.79
CA HIS A 123 1.83 10.08 -4.21
C HIS A 123 0.58 10.20 -3.32
N LYS A 124 0.32 9.22 -2.45
CA LYS A 124 -0.78 9.26 -1.47
C LYS A 124 -0.35 9.83 -0.13
N LEU A 125 0.95 10.10 0.06
CA LEU A 125 1.51 10.59 1.30
C LEU A 125 1.84 12.09 1.20
N PRO A 126 1.67 12.87 2.29
CA PRO A 126 1.95 14.30 2.31
C PRO A 126 3.43 14.63 2.57
N ILE A 127 4.35 13.68 2.35
CA ILE A 127 5.78 13.82 2.65
C ILE A 127 6.62 13.23 1.52
N LYS A 128 7.84 13.75 1.32
CA LYS A 128 8.80 13.10 0.43
C LYS A 128 9.24 11.77 0.99
N THR A 129 9.38 10.78 0.11
CA THR A 129 9.82 9.43 0.46
C THR A 129 10.92 8.96 -0.49
N LYS A 130 11.60 7.87 -0.10
CA LYS A 130 12.63 7.19 -0.89
C LYS A 130 12.39 5.69 -0.85
N PHE A 131 12.62 5.04 -1.99
CA PHE A 131 12.71 3.58 -2.07
C PHE A 131 13.98 3.08 -1.38
N VAL A 132 13.85 2.03 -0.58
CA VAL A 132 14.96 1.41 0.15
C VAL A 132 14.90 -0.11 0.01
N GLU A 133 16.06 -0.72 -0.10
CA GLU A 133 16.23 -2.17 -0.10
C GLU A 133 16.65 -2.66 1.29
N SER A 134 16.33 -3.92 1.57
CA SER A 134 16.79 -4.59 2.77
C SER A 134 18.29 -4.84 2.73
N GLU A 135 18.98 -4.56 3.85
CA GLU A 135 20.37 -4.98 4.05
C GLU A 135 20.48 -6.51 4.20
N ARG A 136 19.38 -7.16 4.61
CA ARG A 136 19.32 -8.61 4.77
C ARG A 136 18.99 -9.27 3.43
N VAL A 137 19.79 -10.27 3.07
CA VAL A 137 19.52 -11.21 1.99
C VAL A 137 18.43 -12.19 2.45
N PHE A 138 17.39 -12.35 1.63
CA PHE A 138 16.31 -13.31 1.84
C PHE A 138 16.59 -14.57 1.01
N SER A 139 16.34 -15.75 1.57
CA SER A 139 16.45 -16.99 0.78
C SER A 139 15.30 -17.10 -0.21
N GLU A 140 15.48 -17.89 -1.26
CA GLU A 140 14.43 -18.15 -2.25
C GLU A 140 13.17 -18.74 -1.61
N GLU A 141 13.34 -19.61 -0.62
CA GLU A 141 12.24 -20.18 0.18
C GLU A 141 11.46 -19.11 0.96
N GLU A 142 12.14 -18.11 1.51
CA GLU A 142 11.49 -16.99 2.20
C GLU A 142 10.71 -16.13 1.22
N ILE A 143 11.29 -15.85 0.05
CA ILE A 143 10.64 -15.06 -1.01
C ILE A 143 9.41 -15.81 -1.54
N ALA A 144 9.51 -17.11 -1.78
CA ALA A 144 8.42 -17.96 -2.23
C ALA A 144 7.25 -17.96 -1.24
N LYS A 145 7.51 -17.98 0.07
CA LYS A 145 6.47 -17.87 1.11
C LYS A 145 5.67 -16.56 1.03
N PHE A 146 6.27 -15.50 0.50
CA PHE A 146 5.61 -14.20 0.36
C PHE A 146 4.92 -14.02 -1.00
N ALA A 147 5.37 -14.73 -2.03
CA ALA A 147 4.79 -14.68 -3.37
C ALA A 147 3.38 -15.31 -3.42
N VAL A 148 3.08 -16.26 -2.53
CA VAL A 148 1.81 -17.00 -2.51
C VAL A 148 0.74 -16.24 -1.73
N ALA A 149 -0.09 -15.49 -2.45
CA ALA A 149 -1.40 -15.01 -1.99
C ALA A 149 -2.44 -14.94 -3.14
N ILE A 150 -2.33 -15.85 -4.11
CA ILE A 150 -3.45 -16.25 -4.96
C ILE A 150 -3.77 -17.70 -4.56
N PRO A 151 -4.97 -18.02 -4.05
CA PRO A 151 -5.40 -19.41 -3.95
C PRO A 151 -5.32 -20.03 -5.35
N GLU A 152 -4.74 -21.23 -5.49
CA GLU A 152 -4.59 -21.91 -6.78
C GLU A 152 -5.88 -21.92 -7.64
N GLN A 153 -7.05 -21.84 -6.99
CA GLN A 153 -8.38 -21.77 -7.61
C GLN A 153 -8.65 -20.54 -8.47
N ASP A 154 -7.96 -19.41 -8.24
CA ASP A 154 -8.15 -18.19 -9.05
C ASP A 154 -7.23 -18.15 -10.28
N VAL A 155 -6.20 -19.00 -10.33
CA VAL A 155 -5.27 -19.10 -11.48
C VAL A 155 -5.88 -19.94 -12.59
N GLU A 156 -6.55 -21.04 -12.24
CA GLU A 156 -7.27 -21.91 -13.19
C GLU A 156 -8.38 -21.14 -13.92
N ALA A 157 -9.06 -20.22 -13.24
CA ALA A 157 -10.13 -19.41 -13.83
C ALA A 157 -9.65 -18.36 -14.85
N GLU A 158 -8.41 -17.86 -14.73
CA GLU A 158 -7.83 -16.94 -15.73
C GLU A 158 -7.25 -17.71 -16.92
N THR A 159 -6.68 -18.89 -16.71
CA THR A 159 -6.18 -19.75 -17.81
C THR A 159 -7.32 -20.32 -18.65
N GLU A 160 -8.43 -20.74 -18.04
CA GLU A 160 -9.63 -21.18 -18.77
C GLU A 160 -10.31 -20.01 -19.51
N GLY A 161 -10.21 -18.80 -18.97
CA GLY A 161 -10.71 -17.57 -19.60
C GLY A 161 -9.88 -17.13 -20.81
N GLU A 162 -8.55 -17.29 -20.77
CA GLU A 162 -7.66 -17.03 -21.90
C GLU A 162 -7.77 -18.12 -22.98
N GLU A 163 -7.83 -19.40 -22.61
CA GLU A 163 -8.01 -20.50 -23.58
C GLU A 163 -9.36 -20.41 -24.30
N SER A 164 -10.45 -20.11 -23.59
CA SER A 164 -11.78 -19.93 -24.20
C SER A 164 -11.90 -18.66 -25.07
N ALA A 165 -11.13 -17.61 -24.76
CA ALA A 165 -11.05 -16.41 -25.60
C ALA A 165 -10.30 -16.68 -26.92
N ILE A 166 -9.21 -17.46 -26.86
CA ILE A 166 -8.43 -17.85 -28.04
C ILE A 166 -9.25 -18.77 -28.96
N GLU A 167 -9.97 -19.75 -28.41
CA GLU A 167 -10.85 -20.61 -29.21
C GLU A 167 -12.01 -19.84 -29.85
N GLY A 168 -12.51 -18.79 -29.19
CA GLY A 168 -13.56 -17.91 -29.71
C GLY A 168 -13.10 -17.02 -30.88
N GLU A 169 -11.86 -16.52 -30.84
CA GLU A 169 -11.27 -15.73 -31.93
C GLU A 169 -10.95 -16.60 -33.16
N ASP A 170 -10.40 -17.80 -32.97
CA ASP A 170 -10.10 -18.74 -34.05
C ASP A 170 -11.35 -19.28 -34.76
N ALA A 171 -12.48 -19.39 -34.04
CA ALA A 171 -13.76 -19.78 -34.62
C ALA A 171 -14.41 -18.64 -35.45
N ALA A 172 -14.25 -17.39 -35.02
CA ALA A 172 -14.75 -16.22 -35.75
C ALA A 172 -13.99 -16.03 -37.07
N ALA A 173 -12.66 -16.21 -37.08
CA ALA A 173 -11.84 -16.08 -38.28
C ALA A 173 -12.20 -17.10 -39.39
N LYS A 174 -12.61 -18.32 -39.01
CA LYS A 174 -13.01 -19.36 -39.99
C LYS A 174 -14.36 -19.14 -40.65
N THR A 175 -15.20 -18.24 -40.11
CA THR A 175 -16.54 -17.98 -40.66
C THR A 175 -16.50 -16.86 -41.73
N GLU A 176 -15.50 -15.98 -41.70
CA GLU A 176 -15.38 -14.88 -42.67
C GLU A 176 -14.70 -15.28 -43.99
N GLU A 177 -13.90 -16.36 -44.02
CA GLU A 177 -13.27 -16.85 -45.26
C GLU A 177 -14.20 -17.69 -46.17
N GLY A 178 -15.44 -17.96 -45.75
CA GLY A 178 -16.37 -18.86 -46.45
C GLY A 178 -17.44 -18.22 -47.35
N SER A 179 -17.48 -16.90 -47.52
CA SER A 179 -18.59 -16.22 -48.23
C SER A 179 -18.23 -15.50 -49.54
N ALA A 180 -17.03 -15.73 -50.08
CA ALA A 180 -16.57 -15.05 -51.29
C ALA A 180 -16.25 -16.01 -52.45
N ASP A 181 -17.19 -16.89 -52.84
CA ASP A 181 -17.23 -17.38 -54.23
C ASP A 181 -18.57 -18.06 -54.55
N GLU A 182 -19.54 -17.29 -55.04
CA GLU A 182 -20.61 -17.81 -55.92
C GLU A 182 -21.39 -16.62 -56.54
N SER A 183 -20.87 -16.10 -57.66
CA SER A 183 -21.73 -15.46 -58.66
C SER A 183 -21.06 -15.48 -60.04
N ASN A 184 -21.53 -16.41 -60.88
CA ASN A 184 -21.59 -16.28 -62.33
C ASN A 184 -22.92 -16.87 -62.79
#